data_AF-K0TEG3-F1
#
_entry.id   AF-K0TEG3-F1
#
_cell.length_a   1.000
_cell.length_b   1.000
_cell.length_c   1.000
_cell.angle_alpha   90.00
_cell.angle_beta   90.00
_cell.angle_gamma   90.00
#
_symmetry.space_group_name_H-M   'P 1'
#
loop_
_entity.id
_entity.type
_entity.pdbx_description
1 polymer ?
#
loop_
_entity_poly.entity_id
_entity_poly.type
_entity_poly.pdbx_seq_one_letter_code
_entity_poly.pdbx_strand_id
1 'polypeptide(L)' 'NDLALQHWVISAKLGDEYSLRMVKSLFMAGLATKADYAAALRGYQNAVEEMSSLGRAEAKGLGFDEIKRM' A
#
# COMPACT_ATOMS: atom_id res chain seq x y z
N ASN A 1 22.49 0.88 5.71
CA ASN A 1 21.05 0.62 5.82
C ASN A 1 20.34 1.96 5.87
N ASP A 2 19.55 2.28 4.85
CA ASP A 2 18.61 3.41 4.93
C ASP A 2 17.32 2.90 5.58
N LEU A 3 17.16 3.19 6.88
CA LEU A 3 16.03 2.74 7.69
C LEU A 3 14.70 3.31 7.16
N ALA A 4 14.70 4.52 6.62
CA ALA A 4 13.49 5.15 6.12
C ALA A 4 12.93 4.38 4.92
N LEU A 5 13.79 4.04 3.94
CA LEU A 5 13.39 3.23 2.78
C LEU A 5 12.83 1.87 3.21
N GLN A 6 13.44 1.20 4.19
CA GLN A 6 12.96 -0.09 4.68
C GLN A 6 11.56 0.00 5.28
N HIS A 7 11.29 1.02 6.10
CA HIS A 7 9.95 1.24 6.66
C HIS A 7 8.91 1.48 5.55
N TRP A 8 9.23 2.29 4.54
CA TRP A 8 8.34 2.48 3.40
C TRP A 8 8.08 1.19 2.61
N VAL A 9 9.11 0.37 2.38
CA VAL A 9 8.95 -0.91 1.67
C VAL A 9 8.07 -1.88 2.45
N ILE A 10 8.26 -1.99 3.77
CA ILE A 10 7.45 -2.88 4.62
C ILE A 10 5.98 -2.43 4.61
N SER A 11 5.70 -1.15 4.85
CA SER A 11 4.33 -0.64 4.85
C SER A 11 3.65 -0.80 3.49
N ALA A 12 4.37 -0.57 2.39
CA ALA A 12 3.84 -0.83 1.05
C ALA A 12 3.47 -2.30 0.85
N LYS A 13 4.29 -3.24 1.34
CA LYS A 13 4.00 -4.69 1.29
C LYS A 13 2.80 -5.09 2.14
N LEU A 14 2.37 -4.26 3.08
CA LEU A 14 1.16 -4.44 3.88
C LEU A 14 -0.08 -3.74 3.27
N GLY A 15 0.05 -3.20 2.05
CA GLY A 15 -1.07 -2.58 1.34
C GLY A 15 -1.20 -1.08 1.54
N ASP A 16 -0.22 -0.39 2.15
CA ASP A 16 -0.28 1.07 2.26
C ASP A 16 0.13 1.76 0.94
N GLU A 17 -0.84 2.38 0.29
CA GLU A 17 -0.66 3.09 -0.98
C GLU A 17 0.26 4.31 -0.83
N TYR A 18 0.22 5.01 0.30
CA TYR A 18 1.08 6.18 0.51
C TYR A 18 2.55 5.75 0.55
N SER A 19 2.87 4.71 1.31
CA SER A 19 4.20 4.12 1.35
C SER A 19 4.69 3.66 -0.02
N LEU A 20 3.84 3.04 -0.83
CA LEU A 20 4.21 2.66 -2.21
C LEU A 20 4.59 3.89 -3.06
N ARG A 21 3.85 4.99 -2.94
CA ARG A 21 4.18 6.26 -3.62
C ARG A 21 5.50 6.86 -3.13
N MET A 22 5.81 6.74 -1.85
CA MET A 22 7.09 7.18 -1.29
C MET A 22 8.26 6.36 -1.86
N VAL A 23 8.16 5.03 -1.90
CA VAL A 23 9.19 4.17 -2.52
C VAL A 23 9.39 4.52 -4.00
N LYS A 24 8.31 4.76 -4.75
CA LYS A 24 8.39 5.20 -6.16
C LYS A 24 9.14 6.53 -6.29
N SER A 25 8.86 7.50 -5.42
CA SER A 25 9.50 8.81 -5.43
C SER A 25 11.00 8.71 -5.12
N LEU A 26 11.37 7.87 -4.13
CA LEU A 26 12.78 7.59 -3.80
C LEU A 26 13.51 6.91 -4.97
N PHE A 27 12.86 5.98 -5.67
CA PHE A 27 13.42 5.36 -6.88
C PHE A 27 13.67 6.39 -8.00
N MET A 28 12.70 7.28 -8.26
CA MET A 28 12.85 8.35 -9.25
C MET A 28 13.97 9.35 -8.88
N ALA A 29 14.23 9.56 -7.60
CA ALA A 29 15.32 10.39 -7.09
C ALA A 29 16.68 9.68 -7.05
N GLY A 30 16.76 8.39 -7.43
CA GLY A 30 17.99 7.59 -7.36
C GLY A 30 18.38 7.15 -5.94
N LEU A 31 17.50 7.33 -4.96
CA LEU A 31 17.71 6.98 -3.55
C LEU A 31 17.27 5.54 -3.23
N ALA A 32 16.48 4.92 -4.09
CA ALA A 32 16.09 3.51 -4.00
C ALA A 32 16.42 2.77 -5.30
N THR A 33 16.62 1.46 -5.23
CA THR A 33 16.89 0.65 -6.40
C THR A 33 15.60 0.24 -7.12
N LYS A 34 15.73 -0.17 -8.39
CA LYS A 34 14.61 -0.78 -9.14
C LYS A 34 14.05 -2.02 -8.42
N ALA A 35 14.92 -2.77 -7.73
CA ALA A 35 14.52 -3.96 -6.97
C ALA A 35 13.66 -3.60 -5.75
N ASP A 36 13.98 -2.52 -5.04
CA ASP A 36 13.19 -2.03 -3.91
C ASP A 36 11.77 -1.64 -4.35
N TYR A 37 11.68 -0.86 -5.43
CA TYR A 37 10.37 -0.47 -5.97
C TYR A 37 9.56 -1.66 -6.47
N ALA A 38 10.18 -2.59 -7.20
CA ALA A 38 9.50 -3.79 -7.68
C ALA A 38 9.02 -4.70 -6.53
N ALA A 39 9.81 -4.83 -5.46
CA ALA A 39 9.44 -5.61 -4.29
C ALA A 39 8.29 -4.97 -3.49
N ALA A 40 8.29 -3.64 -3.34
CA ALA A 40 7.21 -2.90 -2.71
C ALA A 40 5.90 -3.01 -3.53
N LEU A 41 5.98 -2.82 -4.86
CA LEU A 41 4.83 -2.91 -5.76
C LEU A 41 4.19 -4.29 -5.74
N ARG A 42 5.01 -5.36 -5.81
CA ARG A 42 4.50 -6.74 -5.75
C ARG A 42 3.80 -7.03 -4.43
N GLY A 43 4.42 -6.65 -3.30
CA GLY A 43 3.79 -6.88 -2.00
C GLY A 43 2.49 -6.10 -1.81
N TYR A 44 2.44 -4.85 -2.28
CA TYR A 44 1.21 -4.07 -2.28
C TYR A 44 0.08 -4.76 -3.05
N GLN A 45 0.38 -5.25 -4.27
CA GLN A 45 -0.61 -5.97 -5.09
C GLN A 45 -1.11 -7.24 -4.40
N ASN A 46 -0.21 -8.03 -3.81
CA ASN A 46 -0.57 -9.21 -3.03
C ASN A 46 -1.48 -8.84 -1.84
N ALA A 47 -1.14 -7.80 -1.08
CA ALA A 47 -1.93 -7.37 0.06
C ALA A 47 -3.33 -6.90 -0.36
N VAL A 48 -3.45 -6.16 -1.47
CA VAL A 48 -4.74 -5.76 -2.04
C VAL A 48 -5.57 -6.97 -2.46
N GLU A 49 -4.95 -7.97 -3.07
CA GLU A 49 -5.61 -9.21 -3.48
C GLU A 49 -6.08 -10.04 -2.27
N GLU A 50 -5.23 -10.25 -1.27
CA GLU A 50 -5.58 -10.95 -0.02
C GLU A 50 -6.69 -10.24 0.77
N MET A 51 -6.75 -8.91 0.67
CA MET A 51 -7.80 -8.10 1.28
C MET A 51 -9.09 -8.03 0.44
N SER A 52 -9.11 -8.59 -0.77
CA SER A 52 -10.32 -8.66 -1.58
C SER A 52 -11.28 -9.72 -1.00
N SER A 53 -12.41 -9.29 -0.45
CA SER A 53 -13.51 -10.20 -0.11
C SER A 53 -14.85 -9.48 -0.24
N LEU A 54 -15.89 -10.22 -0.65
CA LEU A 54 -17.24 -9.66 -0.84
C LEU A 54 -17.75 -8.99 0.45
N GLY A 55 -17.60 -9.65 1.60
CA GLY A 55 -18.02 -9.08 2.89
C GLY A 55 -17.28 -7.80 3.27
N ARG A 56 -15.97 -7.67 2.96
CA ARG A 56 -15.24 -6.41 3.17
C ARG A 56 -15.67 -5.32 2.18
N ALA A 57 -16.01 -5.69 0.94
CA ALA A 57 -16.51 -4.76 -0.06
C ALA A 57 -17.92 -4.23 0.31
N GLU A 58 -18.81 -5.11 0.74
CA GLU A 58 -20.15 -4.76 1.25
C GLU A 58 -20.05 -3.88 2.50
N ALA A 59 -19.25 -4.25 3.49
CA ALA A 59 -19.05 -3.45 4.70
C ALA A 59 -18.46 -2.06 4.40
N LYS A 60 -17.53 -1.96 3.44
CA LYS A 60 -16.98 -0.68 3.00
C LYS A 60 -18.07 0.19 2.36
N GLY A 61 -19.00 -0.38 1.61
CA GLY A 61 -20.14 0.35 1.05
C GLY A 61 -21.14 0.80 2.11
N LEU A 62 -21.54 -0.13 2.99
CA LEU A 62 -22.55 0.11 4.04
C LEU A 62 -22.08 1.16 5.06
N GLY A 63 -20.82 1.08 5.51
CA GLY A 63 -20.28 2.00 6.52
C GLY A 63 -20.30 3.47 6.08
N PHE A 64 -20.14 3.78 4.79
CA PHE A 64 -20.23 5.17 4.31
C PHE A 64 -21.66 5.70 4.28
N ASP A 65 -22.63 4.86 3.91
CA ASP A 65 -24.04 5.27 3.81
C ASP A 65 -24.69 5.40 5.19
N GLU A 66 -24.31 4.54 6.14
CA GLU A 66 -24.85 4.56 7.50
C GLU A 66 -24.24 5.70 8.34
N ILE A 67 -22.94 6.00 8.19
CA ILE A 67 -22.28 7.17 8.81
C ILE A 67 -22.89 8.48 8.31
N LYS A 68 -23.23 8.59 7.02
CA LYS A 68 -23.85 9.82 6.46
C LYS A 68 -25.31 10.02 6.90
N ARG A 69 -25.95 8.99 7.45
CA ARG A 69 -27.33 9.07 7.95
C ARG A 69 -27.42 9.43 9.44
N MET A 70 -26.31 9.38 10.18
CA MET A 70 -26.18 9.89 11.55
C MET A 70 -25.85 11.38 11.56
#